data_AF-A0A2V8IEN8-F1
#
_entry.id   AF-A0A2V8IEN8-F1
#
_cell.length_a   1.000
_cell.length_b   1.000
_cell.length_c   1.000
_cell.angle_alpha   90.00
_cell.angle_beta   90.00
_cell.angle_gamma   90.00
#
_symmetry.space_group_name_H-M   'P 1'
#
loop_
_entity.id
_entity.type
_entity.pdbx_description
1 polymer ?
#
loop_
_entity_poly.entity_id
_entity_poly.type
_entity_poly.pdbx_seq_one_letter_code
_entity_poly.pdbx_strand_id
1 'polypeptide(L)'
;MISITGGSFGFQIGGQETDVVMLFMTPDSLKHLLRDKVTLGVDASAAAGPKGRDASADTTATMRSEILVYSRARGAFAGISLQGAVLRPDKDANQNLYSRQVDVRELVEKGDLPIPEPARKFVQSVSQASSGK
;
A
#
# COMPACT_ATOMS: atom_id res chain seq x y z
N MET A 1 6.90 4.00 7.53
CA MET A 1 6.66 5.04 6.53
C MET A 1 7.19 4.55 5.18
N ILE A 2 6.33 4.60 4.18
CA ILE A 2 6.63 4.31 2.76
C ILE A 2 6.29 5.57 1.98
N SER A 3 7.21 6.05 1.14
CA SER A 3 6.97 7.15 0.21
C SER A 3 6.41 6.60 -1.10
N ILE A 4 5.47 7.31 -1.70
CA ILE A 4 4.94 7.05 -3.04
C ILE A 4 5.35 8.20 -3.93
N THR A 5 6.02 7.93 -5.06
CA THR A 5 6.49 8.95 -5.99
C THR A 5 6.25 8.50 -7.43
N GLY A 6 5.68 9.35 -8.27
CA GLY A 6 5.30 8.94 -9.64
C GLY A 6 4.01 8.13 -9.66
N GLY A 7 3.51 7.84 -10.87
CA GLY A 7 2.10 7.51 -11.14
C GLY A 7 1.50 8.62 -12.00
N SER A 8 1.05 8.29 -13.21
CA SER A 8 0.89 9.26 -14.31
C SER A 8 -0.26 10.26 -14.13
N PHE A 9 0.04 11.52 -14.48
CA PHE A 9 -0.74 12.49 -15.28
C PHE A 9 -2.27 12.33 -15.28
N GLY A 10 -2.91 13.15 -14.46
CA GLY A 10 -4.37 13.31 -14.33
C GLY A 10 -4.71 14.22 -13.14
N PHE A 11 -3.80 14.30 -12.16
CA PHE A 11 -3.91 15.12 -10.95
C PHE A 11 -3.39 16.56 -11.13
N GLN A 12 -3.67 17.23 -12.25
CA GLN A 12 -3.23 18.62 -12.44
C GLN A 12 -4.31 19.69 -12.19
N ILE A 13 -5.54 19.33 -11.81
CA ILE A 13 -6.56 20.32 -11.48
C ILE A 13 -7.41 19.83 -10.29
N GLY A 14 -7.01 20.17 -9.05
CA GLY A 14 -7.90 20.08 -7.87
C GLY A 14 -7.47 19.16 -6.72
N GLY A 15 -6.41 19.54 -6.00
CA GLY A 15 -6.26 19.49 -4.53
C GLY A 15 -6.84 18.37 -3.63
N GLN A 16 -7.14 17.16 -4.11
CA GLN A 16 -7.62 16.07 -3.24
C GLN A 16 -6.48 15.17 -2.77
N GLU A 17 -6.29 15.06 -1.45
CA GLU A 17 -5.48 14.01 -0.86
C GLU A 17 -6.20 12.66 -1.04
N THR A 18 -5.50 11.66 -1.58
CA THR A 18 -6.08 10.32 -1.80
C THR A 18 -5.45 9.31 -0.85
N ASP A 19 -6.24 8.83 0.10
CA ASP A 19 -5.84 7.70 0.94
C ASP A 19 -5.96 6.39 0.18
N VAL A 20 -4.89 5.59 0.18
CA VAL A 20 -4.86 4.24 -0.38
C VAL A 20 -4.33 3.22 0.61
N VAL A 21 -4.84 2.00 0.52
CA VAL A 21 -4.34 0.81 1.22
C VAL A 21 -3.87 -0.17 0.15
N MET A 22 -2.61 -0.58 0.24
CA MET A 22 -2.01 -1.55 -0.68
C MET A 22 -1.75 -2.86 0.05
N LEU A 23 -2.22 -3.97 -0.53
CA LEU A 23 -2.02 -5.31 0.00
C LEU A 23 -1.04 -6.04 -0.91
N PHE A 24 0.09 -6.43 -0.35
CA PHE A 24 1.11 -7.21 -1.05
C PHE A 24 0.75 -8.69 -0.93
N MET A 25 0.33 -9.30 -2.05
CA MET A 25 -0.19 -10.66 -2.12
C MET A 25 0.90 -11.69 -2.41
N THR A 26 2.06 -11.25 -2.88
CA THR A 26 3.23 -12.11 -3.09
C THR A 26 4.38 -11.70 -2.17
N PRO A 27 5.15 -12.67 -1.63
CA PRO A 27 6.34 -12.35 -0.84
C PRO A 27 7.38 -11.55 -1.63
N ASP A 28 7.48 -11.76 -2.94
CA ASP A 28 8.53 -11.16 -3.76
C ASP A 28 8.31 -9.67 -4.00
N SER A 29 7.06 -9.25 -4.24
CA SER A 29 6.70 -7.83 -4.33
C SER A 29 7.02 -7.08 -3.01
N LEU A 30 6.76 -7.71 -1.87
CA LEU A 30 7.13 -7.16 -0.56
C LEU A 30 8.65 -7.12 -0.36
N LYS A 31 9.38 -8.19 -0.69
CA LYS A 31 10.84 -8.23 -0.57
C LYS A 31 11.53 -7.15 -1.40
N HIS A 32 11.05 -6.87 -2.61
CA HIS A 32 11.59 -5.80 -3.45
C HIS A 32 11.39 -4.43 -2.79
N LEU A 33 10.19 -4.14 -2.30
CA LEU A 33 9.91 -2.92 -1.54
C LEU A 33 10.83 -2.79 -0.31
N LEU A 34 11.03 -3.88 0.45
CA LEU A 34 11.88 -3.88 1.64
C LEU A 34 13.38 -3.79 1.34
N ARG A 35 13.80 -3.99 0.08
CA ARG A 35 15.22 -3.90 -0.34
C ARG A 35 15.59 -2.52 -0.85
N ASP A 36 14.76 -1.93 -1.69
CA ASP A 36 15.04 -0.64 -2.31
C ASP A 36 13.75 0.11 -2.64
N LYS A 37 13.05 -0.37 -3.66
CA LYS A 37 11.80 0.20 -4.16
C LYS A 37 11.04 -0.84 -4.98
N VAL A 38 9.77 -0.55 -5.24
CA VAL A 38 8.97 -1.28 -6.22
C VAL A 38 8.21 -0.27 -7.08
N THR A 39 8.29 -0.44 -8.38
CA THR A 39 7.59 0.37 -9.37
C THR A 39 6.35 -0.37 -9.84
N LEU A 40 5.17 0.18 -9.58
CA LEU A 40 3.90 -0.46 -9.90
C LEU A 40 3.72 -0.64 -11.42
N GLY A 41 3.42 -1.88 -11.81
CA GLY A 41 3.28 -2.34 -13.17
C GLY A 41 4.59 -2.46 -13.97
N VAL A 42 5.75 -2.27 -13.33
CA VAL A 42 7.08 -2.59 -13.88
C VAL A 42 7.72 -3.71 -13.05
N ASP A 43 7.90 -3.48 -11.75
CA ASP A 43 8.54 -4.41 -10.81
C ASP A 43 7.51 -5.37 -10.15
N ALA A 44 6.26 -4.95 -10.05
CA ALA A 44 5.16 -5.76 -9.51
C ALA A 44 3.84 -5.37 -10.17
N SER A 45 3.02 -6.36 -10.52
CA SER A 45 1.68 -6.09 -11.06
C SER A 45 0.75 -5.54 -9.97
N ALA A 46 -0.02 -4.49 -10.29
CA ALA A 46 -0.96 -3.88 -9.37
C ALA A 46 -2.36 -3.78 -10.00
N ALA A 47 -3.39 -4.10 -9.23
CA ALA A 47 -4.79 -3.98 -9.64
C ALA A 47 -5.63 -3.32 -8.55
N ALA A 48 -6.73 -2.68 -8.96
CA ALA A 48 -7.74 -2.22 -8.01
C ALA A 48 -8.37 -3.44 -7.32
N GLY A 49 -8.51 -3.37 -6.01
CA GLY A 49 -9.15 -4.44 -5.23
C GLY A 49 -10.64 -4.57 -5.56
N PRO A 50 -11.21 -5.79 -5.45
CA PRO A 50 -12.61 -6.04 -5.73
C PRO A 50 -13.52 -5.31 -4.74
N LYS A 51 -14.73 -4.96 -5.16
CA LYS A 51 -15.73 -4.26 -4.33
C LYS A 51 -17.07 -5.00 -4.37
N GLY A 52 -17.73 -5.14 -3.22
CA GLY A 52 -19.11 -5.65 -3.13
C GLY A 52 -19.25 -7.18 -3.20
N ARG A 53 -20.50 -7.66 -3.19
CA ARG A 53 -20.85 -9.11 -3.23
C ARG A 53 -20.66 -9.74 -4.62
N ASP A 54 -20.56 -8.93 -5.67
CA ASP A 54 -20.39 -9.35 -7.07
C ASP A 54 -18.93 -9.23 -7.55
N ALA A 55 -17.97 -9.42 -6.64
CA ALA A 55 -16.53 -9.42 -6.91
C ALA A 55 -16.08 -10.46 -7.97
N SER A 56 -16.99 -11.34 -8.38
CA SER A 56 -16.77 -12.46 -9.30
C SER A 56 -16.58 -12.06 -10.77
N ALA A 57 -17.00 -10.86 -11.18
CA ALA A 57 -16.98 -10.46 -12.60
C ALA A 57 -15.57 -10.07 -13.13
N ASP A 58 -14.71 -9.46 -12.30
CA ASP A 58 -13.36 -9.01 -12.66
C ASP A 58 -12.24 -9.72 -11.87
N THR A 59 -12.54 -10.90 -11.34
CA THR A 59 -11.65 -11.60 -10.40
C THR A 59 -10.34 -12.06 -11.03
N THR A 60 -10.26 -12.32 -12.33
CA THR A 60 -9.06 -12.97 -12.92
C THR A 60 -7.81 -12.09 -12.89
N ALA A 61 -7.94 -10.78 -13.17
CA ALA A 61 -6.83 -9.84 -13.09
C ALA A 61 -6.42 -9.58 -11.63
N THR A 62 -7.42 -9.46 -10.75
CA THR A 62 -7.28 -9.28 -9.31
C THR A 62 -6.63 -10.50 -8.61
N MET A 63 -6.97 -11.72 -9.03
CA MET A 63 -6.39 -12.96 -8.48
C MET A 63 -4.93 -13.16 -8.88
N ARG A 64 -4.49 -12.52 -9.98
CA ARG A 64 -3.12 -12.65 -10.50
C ARG A 64 -2.22 -11.46 -10.16
N SER A 65 -2.79 -10.35 -9.70
CA SER A 65 -2.01 -9.17 -9.32
C SER A 65 -1.24 -9.40 -8.03
N GLU A 66 0.02 -8.99 -8.03
CA GLU A 66 0.88 -9.09 -6.86
C GLU A 66 0.54 -8.07 -5.78
N ILE A 67 -0.07 -6.95 -6.17
CA ILE A 67 -0.49 -5.89 -5.27
C ILE A 67 -1.95 -5.52 -5.55
N LEU A 68 -2.79 -5.56 -4.51
CA LEU A 68 -4.15 -5.04 -4.55
C LEU A 68 -4.22 -3.65 -3.94
N VAL A 69 -4.86 -2.71 -4.63
CA VAL A 69 -4.98 -1.33 -4.16
C VAL A 69 -6.43 -0.96 -3.88
N TYR A 70 -6.70 -0.47 -2.68
CA TYR A 70 -7.99 0.04 -2.24
C TYR A 70 -7.86 1.52 -1.89
N SER A 71 -8.91 2.30 -2.10
CA SER A 71 -8.98 3.72 -1.76
C SER A 71 -10.37 4.01 -1.22
N ARG A 72 -10.41 4.88 -0.21
CA ARG A 72 -11.65 5.41 0.35
C ARG A 72 -12.38 6.30 -0.65
N ALA A 73 -11.66 7.00 -1.52
CA ALA A 73 -12.26 7.88 -2.51
C ALA A 73 -13.03 7.05 -3.55
N ARG A 74 -14.36 7.24 -3.59
CA ARG A 74 -15.25 6.64 -4.59
C ARG A 74 -14.77 7.05 -5.98
N GLY A 75 -14.46 6.09 -6.85
CA GLY A 75 -14.08 6.36 -8.24
C GLY A 75 -12.65 6.84 -8.48
N ALA A 76 -11.79 6.97 -7.46
CA ALA A 76 -10.40 7.41 -7.64
C ALA A 76 -9.60 6.50 -8.60
N PHE A 77 -9.86 5.19 -8.63
CA PHE A 77 -9.22 4.28 -9.58
C PHE A 77 -9.80 4.28 -10.99
N ALA A 78 -10.93 4.96 -11.22
CA ALA A 78 -11.48 5.14 -12.57
C ALA A 78 -10.76 6.26 -13.35
N GLY A 79 -9.67 6.82 -12.80
CA GLY A 79 -8.88 7.89 -13.44
C GLY A 79 -7.46 8.09 -12.90
N ILE A 80 -7.13 7.60 -11.70
CA ILE A 80 -5.74 7.62 -11.18
C ILE A 80 -5.01 6.38 -11.68
N SER A 81 -4.10 6.57 -12.64
CA SER A 81 -3.16 5.53 -13.02
C SER A 81 -2.00 5.50 -12.02
N LEU A 82 -2.00 4.51 -11.14
CA LEU A 82 -0.85 4.21 -10.28
C LEU A 82 0.27 3.50 -11.05
N GLN A 83 0.08 3.23 -12.34
CA GLN A 83 1.12 2.68 -13.22
C GLN A 83 2.33 3.61 -13.22
N GLY A 84 3.51 3.03 -12.93
CA GLY A 84 4.76 3.76 -12.82
C GLY A 84 4.98 4.45 -11.46
N ALA A 85 4.08 4.28 -10.49
CA ALA A 85 4.33 4.76 -9.13
C ALA A 85 5.43 3.96 -8.46
N VAL A 86 6.39 4.66 -7.85
CA VAL A 86 7.51 4.11 -7.12
C VAL A 86 7.19 4.15 -5.63
N LEU A 87 7.13 2.98 -5.01
CA LEU A 87 7.02 2.80 -3.57
C LEU A 87 8.42 2.55 -3.01
N ARG A 88 8.78 3.26 -1.94
CA ARG A 88 10.11 3.20 -1.33
C ARG A 88 10.03 3.34 0.19
N PRO A 89 10.86 2.65 0.98
CA PRO A 89 11.06 2.95 2.40
C PRO A 89 11.55 4.39 2.61
N ASP A 90 10.81 5.16 3.38
CA ASP A 90 11.20 6.52 3.75
C ASP A 90 12.00 6.50 5.05
N LYS A 91 13.33 6.46 4.93
CA LYS A 91 14.23 6.33 6.09
C LYS A 91 14.12 7.51 7.05
N ASP A 92 14.01 8.72 6.53
CA ASP A 92 13.98 9.94 7.35
C ASP A 92 12.65 10.03 8.10
N ALA A 93 11.54 9.73 7.41
CA ALA A 93 10.24 9.71 8.05
C ALA A 93 10.09 8.57 9.07
N ASN A 94 10.71 7.41 8.82
CA ASN A 94 10.78 6.32 9.81
C ASN A 94 11.60 6.74 11.03
N GLN A 95 12.75 7.41 10.83
CA GLN A 95 13.56 7.91 11.92
C GLN A 95 12.80 8.92 12.77
N ASN A 96 12.08 9.84 12.13
CA ASN A 96 11.26 10.83 12.83
C ASN A 96 10.12 10.18 13.62
N LEU A 97 9.45 9.18 13.04
CA LEU A 97 8.33 8.50 13.69
C LEU A 97 8.77 7.65 14.89
N TYR A 98 9.90 6.97 14.78
CA TYR A 98 10.41 6.05 15.82
C TYR A 98 11.50 6.67 16.71
N SER A 99 11.88 7.93 16.46
CA SER A 99 12.98 8.64 17.16
C SER A 99 14.33 7.89 17.15
N ARG A 100 14.52 6.97 16.20
CA ARG A 100 15.74 6.17 16.01
C ARG A 100 15.81 5.65 14.59
N GLN A 101 17.00 5.27 14.12
CA GLN A 101 17.09 4.57 12.84
C GLN A 101 16.39 3.21 12.95
N VAL A 102 15.48 2.96 12.01
CA VAL A 102 14.72 1.70 11.93
C VAL A 102 14.87 1.14 10.53
N ASP A 103 15.29 -0.11 10.44
CA ASP A 103 15.21 -0.87 9.20
C ASP A 103 13.75 -1.32 9.00
N VAL A 104 13.16 -0.95 7.86
CA VAL A 104 11.78 -1.30 7.51
C VAL A 104 11.63 -2.82 7.34
N ARG A 105 12.67 -3.52 6.88
CA ARG A 105 12.65 -4.99 6.82
C ARG A 105 12.51 -5.56 8.22
N GLU A 106 13.33 -5.11 9.15
CA GLU A 106 13.28 -5.59 10.54
C GLU A 106 11.92 -5.29 11.18
N LEU A 107 11.36 -4.11 10.91
CA LEU A 107 10.03 -3.72 11.39
C LEU A 107 8.92 -4.64 10.88
N VAL A 108 8.97 -5.06 9.62
CA VAL A 108 7.96 -5.94 9.00
C VAL A 108 8.18 -7.41 9.37
N GLU A 109 9.42 -7.87 9.47
CA GLU A 109 9.75 -9.28 9.73
C GLU A 109 9.67 -9.64 11.21
N LYS A 110 10.13 -8.76 12.12
CA LYS A 110 10.14 -9.04 13.56
C LYS A 110 8.91 -8.52 14.28
N GLY A 111 8.42 -7.33 13.90
CA GLY A 111 7.27 -6.71 14.56
C GLY A 111 7.49 -6.31 16.02
N ASP A 112 8.74 -6.28 16.50
CA ASP A 112 9.08 -6.04 17.91
C ASP A 112 8.96 -4.57 18.35
N LEU A 113 8.65 -3.67 17.42
CA LEU A 113 8.52 -2.24 17.71
C LEU A 113 7.09 -1.88 18.12
N PRO A 114 6.93 -0.99 19.12
CA PRO A 114 5.62 -0.52 19.51
C PRO A 114 4.93 0.17 18.33
N ILE A 115 3.62 -0.10 18.18
CA ILE A 115 2.80 0.54 17.16
C ILE A 115 2.75 2.05 17.48
N PRO A 116 3.18 2.93 16.56
CA PRO A 116 3.14 4.38 16.80
C PRO A 116 1.71 4.88 17.03
N GLU A 117 1.58 5.92 17.87
CA GLU A 117 0.33 6.63 18.16
C GLU A 117 -0.59 6.80 16.92
N PRO A 118 -0.10 7.35 15.79
CA PRO A 118 -0.95 7.59 14.62
C PRO A 118 -1.47 6.31 13.94
N ALA A 119 -0.79 5.17 14.14
CA ALA A 119 -1.11 3.90 13.48
C ALA A 119 -2.05 3.01 14.31
N ARG A 120 -2.23 3.26 15.62
CA ARG A 120 -2.95 2.34 16.50
C ARG A 120 -4.38 2.07 16.09
N LYS A 121 -5.14 3.10 15.73
CA LYS A 121 -6.54 2.96 15.30
C LYS A 121 -6.65 2.09 14.04
N PHE A 122 -5.73 2.28 13.09
CA PHE A 122 -5.67 1.48 11.87
C PHE A 122 -5.38 0.01 12.20
N VAL A 123 -4.32 -0.26 12.95
CA VAL A 123 -3.95 -1.64 13.32
C VAL A 123 -5.08 -2.33 14.09
N GLN A 124 -5.68 -1.66 15.08
CA GLN A 124 -6.84 -2.20 15.80
C GLN A 124 -8.01 -2.54 14.88
N SER A 125 -8.32 -1.66 13.91
CA SER A 125 -9.43 -1.87 12.97
C SER A 125 -9.17 -3.08 12.06
N VAL A 126 -7.94 -3.21 11.55
CA VAL A 126 -7.53 -4.36 10.73
C VAL A 126 -7.52 -5.65 11.55
N SER A 127 -6.97 -5.62 12.77
CA SER A 127 -6.93 -6.78 13.67
C SER A 127 -8.33 -7.26 14.02
N GLN A 128 -9.25 -6.35 14.35
CA GLN A 128 -10.66 -6.69 14.61
C GLN A 128 -11.34 -7.29 13.38
N ALA A 129 -11.15 -6.70 12.19
CA ALA A 129 -11.70 -7.24 10.95
C ALA A 129 -11.12 -8.61 10.59
N SER A 130 -9.85 -8.88 10.92
CA SER A 130 -9.19 -10.17 10.67
C SER A 130 -9.51 -11.26 11.70
N SER A 131 -9.87 -10.87 12.93
CA SER A 131 -10.20 -11.79 14.03
C SER A 131 -11.66 -12.25 13.99
N GLY A 132 -12.45 -11.73 13.07
CA GLY A 132 -13.78 -12.24 12.75
C GLY A 132 -13.68 -13.60 12.05
N LYS A 133 -14.02 -14.67 12.78
CA LYS A 133 -14.72 -15.81 12.19
C LYS A 133 -16.08 -15.36 11.64
#